data_AF-A0AAQ4RFY6-F1
#
_entry.id   AF-A0AAQ4RFY6-F1
#
_cell.length_a   1.000
_cell.length_b   1.000
_cell.length_c   1.000
_cell.angle_alpha   90.00
_cell.angle_beta   90.00
_cell.angle_gamma   90.00
#
_symmetry.space_group_name_H-M   'P 1'
#
loop_
_entity.id
_entity.type
_entity.pdbx_description
1 polymer ?
#
loop_
_entity_poly.entity_id
_entity_poly.type
_entity_poly.pdbx_seq_one_letter_code
_entity_poly.pdbx_strand_id
1 'polypeptide(L)'
;MEMFAAGGLHQSCASTDTFSDARCHTSEMNNKAWSIKSPLPAIMNKLFSVAILAGLFCASSQRVALDTIIPVDKEFCWTSWYDRDDPSGTGDWELLVDLWTEYPGQICNQPVAIEAVTTSSGIPASLAGNIYTSIPGYGFVCVNNQQKSGSCLDYKVRFLCPCRGA
;
A
#
# COMPACT_ATOMS: atom_id res chain seq x y z
N MET A 1 17.73 42.22 -34.94
CA MET A 1 18.03 41.18 -35.95
C MET A 1 17.71 39.84 -35.33
N GLU A 2 16.60 39.22 -35.73
CA GLU A 2 16.53 38.13 -36.75
C GLU A 2 17.05 36.80 -36.16
N MET A 3 16.23 35.79 -35.86
CA MET A 3 15.29 34.93 -36.62
C MET A 3 15.92 33.67 -37.28
N PHE A 4 15.22 32.54 -37.08
CA PHE A 4 15.26 31.19 -37.71
C PHE A 4 16.32 30.18 -37.19
N ALA A 5 15.91 29.09 -36.51
CA ALA A 5 15.26 27.81 -36.95
C ALA A 5 16.34 26.70 -37.07
N ALA A 6 16.15 25.39 -36.82
CA ALA A 6 15.10 24.52 -36.33
C ALA A 6 15.79 23.16 -36.01
N GLY A 7 15.13 22.30 -35.23
CA GLY A 7 15.23 20.84 -35.40
C GLY A 7 16.02 20.05 -34.35
N GLY A 8 15.44 18.92 -33.94
CA GLY A 8 16.20 17.76 -33.45
C GLY A 8 15.84 17.26 -32.04
N LEU A 9 14.67 16.64 -31.89
CA LEU A 9 14.40 15.72 -30.79
C LEU A 9 15.28 14.46 -30.96
N HIS A 10 16.04 14.09 -29.93
CA HIS A 10 16.65 12.77 -29.83
C HIS A 10 16.24 12.15 -28.48
N GLN A 11 15.18 11.35 -28.52
CA GLN A 11 14.87 10.37 -27.48
C GLN A 11 15.31 9.01 -28.00
N SER A 12 16.11 8.31 -27.21
CA SER A 12 16.34 6.88 -27.39
C SER A 12 16.25 6.20 -26.02
N CYS A 13 15.16 5.47 -25.82
CA CYS A 13 15.13 4.22 -25.08
C CYS A 13 14.10 3.35 -25.81
N ALA A 14 14.61 2.37 -26.55
CA ALA A 14 13.83 1.35 -27.22
C ALA A 14 13.54 0.23 -26.22
N SER A 15 12.28 -0.18 -26.14
CA SER A 15 11.91 -1.56 -25.83
C SER A 15 10.54 -1.81 -26.46
N THR A 16 10.56 -2.50 -27.60
CA THR A 16 9.38 -3.07 -28.24
C THR A 16 8.89 -4.22 -27.38
N ASP A 17 7.74 -4.06 -26.73
CA ASP A 17 6.58 -4.91 -27.00
C ASP A 17 5.34 -4.38 -26.29
N THR A 18 4.21 -4.60 -26.95
CA THR A 18 2.97 -3.84 -26.92
C THR A 18 2.05 -4.15 -25.73
N PHE A 19 1.76 -3.16 -24.88
CA PHE A 19 0.39 -2.74 -24.51
C PHE A 19 0.43 -1.44 -23.70
N SER A 20 -0.31 -0.45 -24.16
CA SER A 20 -0.35 0.96 -23.76
C SER A 20 -0.97 1.21 -22.37
N ASP A 21 -0.27 1.95 -21.50
CA ASP A 21 -0.53 3.38 -21.21
C ASP A 21 0.28 3.80 -19.97
N ALA A 22 1.47 4.38 -20.18
CA ALA A 22 2.24 5.03 -19.14
C ALA A 22 1.82 6.50 -19.05
N ARG A 23 1.07 6.86 -18.00
CA ARG A 23 0.81 8.26 -17.66
C ARG A 23 1.49 8.62 -16.34
N CYS A 24 2.60 9.35 -16.49
CA CYS A 24 3.23 10.10 -15.42
C CYS A 24 2.34 11.29 -15.08
N HIS A 25 1.76 11.33 -13.88
CA HIS A 25 1.05 12.51 -13.37
C HIS A 25 1.74 13.03 -12.12
N THR A 26 2.35 14.21 -12.25
CA THR A 26 2.61 15.13 -11.15
C THR A 26 1.28 15.70 -10.68
N SER A 27 0.93 15.55 -9.40
CA SER A 27 -0.25 16.23 -8.84
C SER A 27 0.12 17.04 -7.61
N GLU A 28 0.33 18.34 -7.83
CA GLU A 28 0.10 19.38 -6.83
C GLU A 28 -1.41 19.40 -6.51
N MET A 29 -1.79 19.14 -5.27
CA MET A 29 -3.18 19.26 -4.80
C MET A 29 -3.25 20.41 -3.80
N ASN A 30 -3.59 21.60 -4.31
CA ASN A 30 -4.00 22.73 -3.49
C ASN A 30 -5.36 23.24 -3.98
N ASN A 31 -6.30 23.26 -3.03
CA ASN A 31 -7.41 24.22 -2.88
C ASN A 31 -8.80 23.90 -3.47
N LYS A 32 -9.71 23.67 -2.51
CA LYS A 32 -11.06 24.27 -2.34
C LYS A 32 -12.29 23.51 -2.86
N ALA A 33 -12.93 22.86 -1.89
CA ALA A 33 -14.36 22.70 -1.60
C ALA A 33 -15.42 23.22 -2.61
N TRP A 34 -16.38 22.35 -2.93
CA TRP A 34 -17.79 22.73 -3.05
C TRP A 34 -18.72 21.54 -2.73
N SER A 35 -19.64 21.75 -1.79
CA SER A 35 -20.68 20.80 -1.36
C SER A 35 -21.72 20.55 -2.46
N ILE A 36 -22.11 19.29 -2.69
CA ILE A 36 -23.26 18.97 -3.55
C ILE A 36 -24.26 18.12 -2.77
N LYS A 37 -25.47 18.68 -2.64
CA LYS A 37 -26.65 18.12 -1.97
C LYS A 37 -27.30 17.05 -2.87
N SER A 38 -27.74 15.94 -2.26
CA SER A 38 -28.66 14.95 -2.85
C SER A 38 -30.00 15.57 -3.27
N PRO A 39 -30.66 15.03 -4.32
CA PRO A 39 -31.97 14.42 -4.09
C PRO A 39 -32.28 13.17 -4.96
N LEU A 40 -33.22 12.37 -4.44
CA LEU A 40 -33.85 11.14 -4.99
C LEU A 40 -34.87 11.43 -6.15
N PRO A 41 -35.44 10.40 -6.82
CA PRO A 41 -35.56 10.30 -8.28
C PRO A 41 -36.95 10.66 -8.86
N ALA A 42 -37.01 10.86 -10.18
CA ALA A 42 -38.27 10.92 -10.93
C ALA A 42 -38.24 10.08 -12.22
N ILE A 43 -38.99 8.97 -12.18
CA ILE A 43 -40.01 8.54 -13.15
C ILE A 43 -39.61 8.52 -14.65
N MET A 44 -39.50 7.33 -15.23
CA MET A 44 -39.83 7.07 -16.64
C MET A 44 -40.39 5.65 -16.81
N ASN A 45 -41.71 5.48 -16.61
CA ASN A 45 -42.47 4.34 -17.11
C ASN A 45 -43.16 4.75 -18.42
N LYS A 46 -42.75 4.18 -19.56
CA LYS A 46 -43.53 4.17 -20.81
C LYS A 46 -43.34 2.85 -21.55
N LEU A 47 -44.27 1.94 -21.25
CA LEU A 47 -44.97 1.03 -22.17
C LEU A 47 -44.29 0.70 -23.51
N PHE A 48 -43.68 -0.48 -23.60
CA PHE A 48 -43.61 -1.24 -24.85
C PHE A 48 -44.03 -2.69 -24.57
N SER A 49 -45.31 -2.97 -24.77
CA SER A 49 -45.85 -4.29 -25.08
C SER A 49 -46.35 -4.17 -26.53
N VAL A 50 -46.16 -5.11 -27.46
CA VAL A 50 -46.62 -6.50 -27.46
C VAL A 50 -45.97 -7.27 -28.63
N ALA A 51 -45.67 -8.55 -28.38
CA ALA A 51 -45.59 -9.73 -29.25
C ALA A 51 -44.53 -9.84 -30.38
N ILE A 52 -43.59 -10.77 -30.16
CA ILE A 52 -43.16 -11.71 -31.21
C ILE A 52 -43.49 -13.12 -30.72
N LEU A 53 -44.38 -13.77 -31.44
CA LEU A 53 -44.85 -15.15 -31.25
C LEU A 53 -43.76 -16.12 -31.72
N ALA A 54 -43.23 -16.93 -30.80
CA ALA A 54 -42.95 -18.37 -30.95
C ALA A 54 -41.84 -18.80 -29.99
N GLY A 55 -42.21 -19.68 -29.04
CA GLY A 55 -41.27 -20.57 -28.39
C GLY A 55 -40.55 -19.99 -27.17
N LEU A 56 -40.71 -20.70 -26.05
CA LEU A 56 -39.68 -21.01 -25.04
C LEU A 56 -38.53 -19.99 -24.98
N PHE A 57 -38.37 -19.20 -23.93
CA PHE A 57 -37.98 -19.72 -22.63
C PHE A 57 -38.60 -18.89 -21.52
N CYS A 58 -39.47 -19.52 -20.73
CA CYS A 58 -39.54 -19.21 -19.32
C CYS A 58 -38.25 -19.76 -18.70
N ALA A 59 -37.16 -19.01 -18.79
CA ALA A 59 -35.97 -19.26 -18.02
C ALA A 59 -35.79 -18.05 -17.13
N SER A 60 -36.09 -18.26 -15.85
CA SER A 60 -35.67 -17.43 -14.73
C SER A 60 -34.42 -16.65 -15.07
N SER A 61 -34.44 -15.33 -14.86
CA SER A 61 -33.21 -14.58 -14.65
C SER A 61 -32.52 -15.22 -13.44
N GLN A 62 -31.73 -16.26 -13.69
CA GLN A 62 -30.68 -16.65 -12.78
C GLN A 62 -29.67 -15.51 -12.90
N ARG A 63 -29.93 -14.45 -12.14
CA ARG A 63 -28.84 -13.71 -11.55
C ARG A 63 -28.10 -14.76 -10.73
N VAL A 64 -27.06 -15.37 -11.31
CA VAL A 64 -26.02 -15.94 -10.49
C VAL A 64 -25.50 -14.75 -9.71
N ALA A 65 -25.92 -14.64 -8.45
CA ALA A 65 -25.24 -13.78 -7.51
C ALA A 65 -23.78 -14.24 -7.56
N LEU A 66 -22.91 -13.43 -8.16
CA LEU A 66 -21.47 -13.56 -7.99
C LEU A 66 -21.17 -13.02 -6.60
N ASP A 67 -21.68 -13.73 -5.60
CA ASP A 67 -21.47 -13.46 -4.19
C ASP A 67 -21.59 -14.82 -3.51
N THR A 68 -20.61 -15.16 -2.68
CA THR A 68 -20.49 -16.38 -1.83
C THR A 68 -20.04 -17.71 -2.48
N ILE A 69 -18.74 -17.86 -2.85
CA ILE A 69 -17.91 -19.08 -2.52
C ILE A 69 -16.38 -18.77 -2.41
N ILE A 70 -15.92 -17.53 -2.27
CA ILE A 70 -14.50 -17.26 -1.93
C ILE A 70 -14.47 -16.69 -0.51
N PRO A 71 -13.82 -17.36 0.45
CA PRO A 71 -13.56 -16.73 1.73
C PRO A 71 -12.70 -15.49 1.50
N VAL A 72 -13.29 -14.34 1.82
CA VAL A 72 -12.66 -13.31 2.66
C VAL A 72 -11.29 -12.87 2.13
N ASP A 73 -11.29 -11.77 1.40
CA ASP A 73 -10.24 -10.75 1.41
C ASP A 73 -9.52 -10.80 2.77
N LYS A 74 -8.34 -11.43 2.76
CA LYS A 74 -7.55 -11.66 3.95
C LYS A 74 -7.18 -10.29 4.50
N GLU A 75 -7.91 -9.85 5.52
CA GLU A 75 -7.67 -8.55 6.12
C GLU A 75 -6.30 -8.58 6.80
N PHE A 76 -5.56 -7.48 6.67
CA PHE A 76 -4.26 -7.32 7.28
C PHE A 76 -4.31 -6.19 8.30
N CYS A 77 -3.80 -6.47 9.49
CA CYS A 77 -3.78 -5.59 10.63
C CYS A 77 -2.33 -5.31 11.02
N TRP A 78 -2.02 -4.05 11.27
CA TRP A 78 -0.76 -3.67 11.89
C TRP A 78 -0.76 -4.11 13.36
N THR A 79 0.36 -4.66 13.82
CA THR A 79 0.60 -4.89 15.24
C THR A 79 0.78 -3.58 16.00
N SER A 80 0.90 -3.68 17.33
CA SER A 80 1.51 -2.63 18.14
C SER A 80 2.94 -2.32 17.67
N TRP A 81 3.46 -1.17 18.11
CA TRP A 81 4.89 -0.85 17.99
C TRP A 81 5.69 -1.63 19.05
N TYR A 82 6.85 -2.12 18.66
CA TYR A 82 7.82 -2.83 19.49
C TYR A 82 9.16 -2.13 19.41
N ASP A 83 9.80 -2.00 20.57
CA ASP A 83 11.06 -1.31 20.81
C ASP A 83 11.75 -2.12 21.91
N ARG A 84 12.67 -2.98 21.52
CA ARG A 84 13.31 -4.00 22.35
C ARG A 84 14.79 -3.70 22.55
N ASP A 85 15.44 -3.02 21.61
CA ASP A 85 16.87 -2.73 21.67
C ASP A 85 17.13 -1.22 21.54
N ASP A 86 17.86 -0.66 22.51
CA ASP A 86 18.37 0.71 22.40
C ASP A 86 19.59 0.75 21.46
N PRO A 87 19.96 1.91 20.86
CA PRO A 87 21.13 2.06 19.96
C PRO A 87 22.51 1.94 20.65
N SER A 88 22.58 1.18 21.74
CA SER A 88 23.76 0.91 22.54
C SER A 88 24.63 -0.21 21.93
N GLY A 89 25.88 -0.34 22.42
CA GLY A 89 26.79 -1.38 21.94
C GLY A 89 27.03 -1.32 20.42
N THR A 90 26.48 -2.27 19.67
CA THR A 90 26.77 -2.43 18.23
C THR A 90 25.77 -1.75 17.31
N GLY A 91 24.63 -1.30 17.80
CA GLY A 91 23.55 -0.78 16.95
C GLY A 91 22.22 -0.82 17.66
N ASP A 92 21.17 -0.75 16.87
CA ASP A 92 19.78 -0.96 17.28
C ASP A 92 19.23 -2.14 16.46
N TRP A 93 18.79 -3.17 17.18
CA TRP A 93 18.45 -4.50 16.67
C TRP A 93 17.02 -4.93 17.04
N GLU A 94 16.06 -4.47 16.25
CA GLU A 94 14.66 -4.90 16.27
C GLU A 94 14.43 -6.21 15.49
N LEU A 95 15.12 -7.29 15.93
CA LEU A 95 15.07 -8.60 15.29
C LEU A 95 13.76 -9.33 15.57
N LEU A 96 13.12 -9.85 14.52
CA LEU A 96 11.82 -10.53 14.63
C LEU A 96 11.86 -11.76 15.56
N VAL A 97 12.98 -12.49 15.56
CA VAL A 97 13.15 -13.68 16.42
C VAL A 97 13.19 -13.32 17.91
N ASP A 98 13.81 -12.19 18.25
CA ASP A 98 13.88 -11.70 19.63
C ASP A 98 12.51 -11.15 20.05
N LEU A 99 11.85 -10.42 19.15
CA LEU A 99 10.50 -9.89 19.37
C LEU A 99 9.46 -11.00 19.57
N TRP A 100 9.56 -12.14 18.87
CA TRP A 100 8.69 -13.29 19.15
C TRP A 100 8.92 -13.89 20.53
N THR A 101 10.15 -13.84 21.02
CA THR A 101 10.51 -14.36 22.35
C THR A 101 9.97 -13.46 23.45
N GLU A 102 10.07 -12.14 23.26
CA GLU A 102 9.61 -11.14 24.24
C GLU A 102 8.10 -10.91 24.22
N TYR A 103 7.48 -10.97 23.03
CA TYR A 103 6.06 -10.71 22.81
C TYR A 103 5.35 -11.94 22.22
N PRO A 104 5.28 -13.06 22.98
CA PRO A 104 4.82 -14.34 22.47
C PRO A 104 3.38 -14.25 21.95
N GLY A 105 3.20 -14.66 20.70
CA GLY A 105 1.90 -14.68 20.06
C GLY A 105 1.32 -13.29 19.78
N GLN A 106 2.09 -12.19 19.82
CA GLN A 106 1.59 -10.89 19.37
C GLN A 106 1.85 -10.65 17.89
N ILE A 107 3.01 -11.06 17.40
CA ILE A 107 3.42 -10.96 15.99
C ILE A 107 3.17 -12.31 15.31
N CYS A 108 2.63 -12.31 14.09
CA CYS A 108 2.40 -13.52 13.32
C CYS A 108 3.72 -14.17 12.85
N ASN A 109 3.70 -15.46 12.53
CA ASN A 109 4.90 -16.21 12.10
C ASN A 109 5.46 -15.74 10.75
N GLN A 110 4.64 -15.10 9.92
CA GLN A 110 5.03 -14.62 8.59
C GLN A 110 4.44 -13.22 8.35
N PRO A 111 5.09 -12.16 8.87
CA PRO A 111 4.73 -10.80 8.54
C PRO A 111 4.90 -10.53 7.05
N VAL A 112 3.98 -9.76 6.46
CA VAL A 112 4.04 -9.39 5.04
C VAL A 112 4.69 -8.03 4.81
N ALA A 113 4.71 -7.17 5.83
CA ALA A 113 5.38 -5.88 5.81
C ALA A 113 5.92 -5.53 7.20
N ILE A 114 6.87 -4.60 7.23
CA ILE A 114 7.45 -4.01 8.43
C ILE A 114 7.50 -2.49 8.23
N GLU A 115 7.18 -1.74 9.28
CA GLU A 115 7.44 -0.31 9.37
C GLU A 115 8.39 -0.06 10.53
N ALA A 116 9.31 0.89 10.34
CA ALA A 116 10.27 1.33 11.34
C ALA A 116 10.26 2.86 11.41
N VAL A 117 10.17 3.40 12.63
CA VAL A 117 10.19 4.83 12.90
C VAL A 117 11.10 5.12 14.08
N THR A 118 11.70 6.30 14.13
CA THR A 118 12.47 6.72 15.30
C THR A 118 11.56 6.81 16.53
N THR A 119 12.00 6.32 17.69
CA THR A 119 11.18 6.32 18.90
C THR A 119 10.85 7.73 19.39
N SER A 120 11.80 8.66 19.28
CA SER A 120 11.68 10.04 19.77
C SER A 120 10.70 10.93 19.01
N SER A 121 10.61 10.79 17.69
CA SER A 121 9.88 11.73 16.82
C SER A 121 8.95 11.07 15.80
N GLY A 122 8.93 9.74 15.72
CA GLY A 122 8.13 9.00 14.75
C GLY A 122 8.55 9.22 13.29
N ILE A 123 9.75 9.73 13.04
CA ILE A 123 10.28 9.89 11.68
C ILE A 123 10.49 8.50 11.07
N PRO A 124 9.95 8.22 9.86
CA PRO A 124 10.24 6.98 9.15
C PRO A 124 11.73 6.76 8.94
N ALA A 125 12.22 5.53 9.09
CA ALA A 125 13.64 5.22 8.94
C ALA A 125 14.22 5.69 7.59
N SER A 126 13.42 5.65 6.52
CA SER A 126 13.80 6.13 5.18
C SER A 126 14.11 7.62 5.12
N LEU A 127 13.63 8.41 6.08
CA LEU A 127 13.83 9.86 6.20
C LEU A 127 14.79 10.23 7.34
N ALA A 128 15.16 9.27 8.19
CA ALA A 128 15.95 9.50 9.40
C ALA A 128 17.47 9.61 9.13
N GLY A 129 17.93 9.17 7.95
CA GLY A 129 19.32 9.35 7.50
C GLY A 129 20.32 8.32 8.01
N ASN A 130 19.90 7.32 8.78
CA ASN A 130 20.72 6.14 9.08
C ASN A 130 20.75 5.15 7.90
N ILE A 131 21.84 4.38 7.80
CA ILE A 131 21.92 3.18 6.97
C ILE A 131 21.34 2.01 7.76
N TYR A 132 20.36 1.30 7.19
CA TYR A 132 19.66 0.22 7.87
C TYR A 132 19.27 -0.93 6.93
N THR A 133 18.95 -2.07 7.51
CA THR A 133 18.25 -3.20 6.87
C THR A 133 16.86 -3.34 7.46
N SER A 134 15.84 -3.54 6.63
CA SER A 134 14.45 -3.73 7.07
C SER A 134 13.77 -4.77 6.19
N ILE A 135 13.49 -5.95 6.76
CA ILE A 135 12.95 -7.10 6.03
C ILE A 135 11.87 -7.73 6.92
N PRO A 136 10.62 -7.91 6.45
CA PRO A 136 9.51 -8.39 7.30
C PRO A 136 9.77 -9.70 8.03
N GLY A 137 10.49 -10.64 7.41
CA GLY A 137 10.83 -11.95 7.99
C GLY A 137 12.13 -11.99 8.82
N TYR A 138 12.81 -10.86 8.99
CA TYR A 138 14.08 -10.76 9.72
C TYR A 138 14.02 -9.70 10.83
N GLY A 139 13.38 -8.56 10.57
CA GLY A 139 13.30 -7.42 11.49
C GLY A 139 13.92 -6.16 10.89
N PHE A 140 14.27 -5.23 11.76
CA PHE A 140 14.99 -4.00 11.43
C PHE A 140 16.35 -3.98 12.13
N VAL A 141 17.38 -3.51 11.44
CA VAL A 141 18.73 -3.42 11.98
C VAL A 141 19.38 -2.14 11.52
N CYS A 142 19.87 -1.35 12.47
CA CYS A 142 20.83 -0.29 12.26
C CYS A 142 22.14 -0.66 12.97
N VAL A 143 23.28 -0.59 12.28
CA VAL A 143 24.60 -0.88 12.88
C VAL A 143 25.39 0.41 13.09
N ASN A 144 25.88 0.65 14.30
CA ASN A 144 26.55 1.90 14.70
C ASN A 144 27.75 2.23 13.81
N ASN A 145 28.59 1.24 13.50
CA ASN A 145 29.81 1.44 12.70
C ASN A 145 29.55 1.71 11.20
N GLN A 146 28.30 1.59 10.73
CA GLN A 146 27.90 1.95 9.37
C GLN A 146 27.40 3.40 9.28
N GLN A 147 27.18 4.06 10.43
CA GLN A 147 26.61 5.41 10.46
C GLN A 147 27.69 6.48 10.35
N LYS A 148 27.44 7.51 9.55
CA LYS A 148 28.35 8.68 9.45
C LYS A 148 28.51 9.41 10.78
N SER A 149 27.46 9.44 11.60
CA SER A 149 27.46 9.98 12.96
C SER A 149 28.21 9.11 13.98
N GLY A 150 28.50 7.85 13.63
CA GLY A 150 29.07 6.85 14.55
C GLY A 150 28.05 6.15 15.44
N SER A 151 26.77 6.53 15.39
CA SER A 151 25.68 5.88 16.14
C SER A 151 24.37 5.86 15.36
N CYS A 152 23.58 4.82 15.62
CA CYS A 152 22.20 4.72 15.22
C CYS A 152 21.33 5.71 16.00
N LEU A 153 20.22 6.12 15.39
CA LEU A 153 19.06 6.59 16.13
C LEU A 153 18.36 5.39 16.75
N ASP A 154 17.48 5.69 17.69
CA ASP A 154 16.63 4.73 18.39
C ASP A 154 15.34 4.49 17.60
N TYR A 155 15.00 3.25 17.30
CA TYR A 155 13.89 2.84 16.44
C TYR A 155 12.93 1.88 17.12
N LYS A 156 11.68 1.97 16.70
CA LYS A 156 10.65 0.98 16.99
C LYS A 156 10.00 0.49 15.71
N VAL A 157 9.56 -0.76 15.72
CA VAL A 157 8.98 -1.45 14.57
C VAL A 157 7.55 -1.90 14.80
N ARG A 158 6.78 -2.03 13.72
CA ARG A 158 5.52 -2.77 13.71
C ARG A 158 5.41 -3.62 12.46
N PHE A 159 4.63 -4.68 12.54
CA PHE A 159 4.51 -5.69 11.50
C PHE A 159 3.09 -5.74 10.95
N LEU A 160 2.96 -5.95 9.65
CA LEU A 160 1.67 -6.19 9.03
C LEU A 160 1.42 -7.70 9.01
N CYS A 161 0.36 -8.11 9.71
CA CYS A 161 -0.01 -9.50 9.87
C CYS A 161 -1.45 -9.74 9.41
N PRO A 162 -1.83 -10.97 9.06
CA PRO A 162 -3.24 -11.31 8.94
C PRO A 162 -3.98 -10.91 10.20
N CYS A 163 -5.10 -10.21 10.06
CA CYS A 163 -5.97 -9.94 11.20
C CYS A 163 -6.36 -11.27 11.84
N ARG A 164 -6.33 -11.34 13.16
CA ARG A 164 -6.97 -12.46 13.86
C ARG A 164 -8.44 -12.34 13.54
N GLY A 165 -8.98 -13.30 12.78
CA GLY A 165 -10.40 -13.32 12.42
C GLY A 165 -11.24 -13.05 13.66
N ALA A 166 -12.11 -12.05 13.55
CA ALA A 166 -13.05 -11.65 14.60
C ALA A 166 -14.01 -12.79 14.97
#